data_AF-A0A4Q6H4H4-F1
#
_entry.id   AF-A0A4Q6H4H4-F1
#
_cell.length_a   1.000
_cell.length_b   1.000
_cell.length_c   1.000
_cell.angle_alpha   90.00
_cell.angle_beta   90.00
_cell.angle_gamma   90.00
#
_symmetry.space_group_name_H-M   'P 1'
#
loop_
_entity.id
_entity.type
_entity.pdbx_description
1 polymer ?
#
loop_
_entity_poly.entity_id
_entity_poly.type
_entity_poly.pdbx_seq_one_letter_code
_entity_poly.pdbx_strand_id
1 'polypeptide(L)'
;MTVSRFHASLLLAVVCACGAASTYAAAKRSVITIGRAQGRADRSPLEGQPVIVQGTVTGNFTEGLGGFFLQDGGDGDALTSDAIFVVPPKTSKARLRAGDTVRVEGRVFEDAGDGKSVGTLTSIQAERVQPVKLPKAVPVIPLVLTAPPDRWEVLEGMRVMIDAPLSLNGTDARYGETSASFGGRLWTPTEIAA
;
A
#
# COMPACT_ATOMS: atom_id res chain seq x y z
N MET A 1 -19.55 40.65 79.82
CA MET A 1 -18.99 41.76 79.01
C MET A 1 -17.65 41.24 78.51
N THR A 2 -17.34 40.98 77.24
CA THR A 2 -17.78 41.50 75.94
C THR A 2 -17.36 40.48 74.86
N VAL A 3 -18.08 40.49 73.74
CA VAL A 3 -17.97 39.61 72.56
C VAL A 3 -16.90 40.14 71.58
N SER A 4 -16.23 39.27 70.79
CA SER A 4 -15.88 39.44 69.34
C SER A 4 -14.78 38.43 68.93
N ARG A 5 -15.07 37.36 68.18
CA ARG A 5 -15.07 37.21 66.70
C ARG A 5 -13.74 37.61 66.01
N PHE A 6 -13.15 36.70 65.20
CA PHE A 6 -13.04 36.77 63.72
C PHE A 6 -12.02 35.73 63.14
N HIS A 7 -12.50 34.84 62.25
CA HIS A 7 -11.94 34.39 60.95
C HIS A 7 -10.73 33.41 60.93
N ALA A 8 -10.93 32.13 60.57
CA ALA A 8 -11.12 31.55 59.22
C ALA A 8 -9.82 31.49 58.37
N SER A 9 -9.38 30.28 58.03
CA SER A 9 -8.70 29.97 56.76
C SER A 9 -8.68 28.46 56.54
N LEU A 10 -9.69 28.00 55.80
CA LEU A 10 -9.79 26.67 55.20
C LEU A 10 -8.89 26.69 53.94
N LEU A 11 -7.79 25.94 53.95
CA LEU A 11 -6.92 25.76 52.79
C LEU A 11 -7.62 24.84 51.78
N LEU A 12 -8.34 25.44 50.82
CA LEU A 12 -8.86 24.77 49.64
C LEU A 12 -7.72 24.69 48.61
N ALA A 13 -7.09 23.52 48.50
CA ALA A 13 -6.13 23.24 47.44
C ALA A 13 -6.88 23.15 46.10
N VAL A 14 -6.85 24.24 45.33
CA VAL A 14 -7.27 24.26 43.93
C VAL A 14 -6.21 23.50 43.14
N VAL A 15 -6.47 22.21 42.86
CA VAL A 15 -5.74 21.46 41.85
C VAL A 15 -6.13 22.06 40.50
N CYS A 16 -5.25 22.92 39.98
CA CYS A 16 -5.33 23.42 38.62
C CYS A 16 -5.03 22.23 37.69
N ALA A 17 -6.08 21.53 37.26
CA ALA A 17 -6.00 20.60 36.15
C ALA A 17 -5.76 21.42 34.88
N CYS A 18 -4.50 21.78 34.66
CA CYS A 18 -4.03 22.32 33.40
C CYS A 18 -4.14 21.17 32.40
N GLY A 19 -5.26 21.11 31.70
CA GLY A 19 -5.43 20.23 30.57
C GLY A 19 -4.35 20.55 29.57
N ALA A 20 -3.32 19.72 29.51
CA ALA A 20 -2.54 19.53 28.31
C ALA A 20 -3.49 18.96 27.26
N ALA A 21 -4.34 19.83 26.70
CA ALA A 21 -4.92 19.63 25.39
C ALA A 21 -3.72 19.44 24.48
N SER A 22 -3.43 18.16 24.24
CA SER A 22 -2.29 17.71 23.49
C SER A 22 -2.31 18.43 22.15
N THR A 23 -1.41 19.39 22.00
CA THR A 23 -1.10 20.07 20.74
C THR A 23 -0.36 19.10 19.82
N TYR A 24 -0.88 17.87 19.67
CA TYR A 24 -0.75 17.15 18.41
C TYR A 24 -1.64 17.88 17.42
N ALA A 25 -1.13 19.02 16.98
CA ALA A 25 -1.55 19.67 15.77
C ALA A 25 -1.76 18.57 14.74
N ALA A 26 -2.99 18.47 14.24
CA ALA A 26 -3.31 17.71 13.06
C ALA A 26 -2.53 18.34 11.90
N ALA A 27 -1.24 18.02 11.79
CA ALA A 27 -0.51 18.21 10.55
C ALA A 27 -1.32 17.43 9.52
N LYS A 28 -1.97 18.15 8.60
CA LYS A 28 -2.52 17.56 7.39
C LYS A 28 -1.36 16.83 6.72
N ARG A 29 -1.22 15.53 6.97
CA ARG A 29 -0.31 14.69 6.20
C ARG A 29 -0.77 14.81 4.75
N SER A 30 0.11 15.32 3.90
CA SER A 30 -0.15 15.45 2.47
C SER A 30 -0.19 14.05 1.85
N VAL A 31 -1.02 13.88 0.82
CA VAL A 31 -0.97 12.69 -0.02
C VAL A 31 0.40 12.68 -0.74
N ILE A 32 1.11 11.57 -0.67
CA ILE A 32 2.33 11.32 -1.47
C ILE A 32 1.98 10.44 -2.67
N THR A 33 2.84 10.46 -3.69
CA THR A 33 2.77 9.50 -4.80
C THR A 33 3.16 8.11 -4.31
N ILE A 34 2.62 7.09 -4.97
CA ILE A 34 2.92 5.70 -4.68
C ILE A 34 4.37 5.38 -5.08
N GLY A 35 4.88 5.95 -6.18
CA GLY A 35 6.30 5.86 -6.57
C GLY A 35 7.26 6.34 -5.47
N ARG A 36 6.89 7.36 -4.70
CA ARG A 36 7.67 7.79 -3.52
C ARG A 36 7.63 6.79 -2.36
N ALA A 37 6.52 6.07 -2.19
CA ALA A 37 6.41 5.02 -1.18
C ALA A 37 7.20 3.76 -1.58
N GLN A 38 7.20 3.41 -2.87
CA GLN A 38 8.01 2.34 -3.43
C GLN A 38 9.51 2.67 -3.35
N GLY A 39 9.92 3.81 -3.90
CA GLY A 39 11.33 4.18 -4.01
C GLY A 39 12.05 3.39 -5.12
N ARG A 40 13.34 3.69 -5.30
CA ARG A 40 14.17 3.15 -6.41
C ARG A 40 14.97 1.90 -6.06
N ALA A 41 15.06 1.57 -4.77
CA ALA A 41 15.82 0.44 -4.27
C ALA A 41 14.91 -0.76 -4.02
N ASP A 42 15.48 -1.92 -3.75
CA ASP A 42 14.75 -3.17 -3.46
C ASP A 42 13.86 -3.10 -2.19
N ARG A 43 13.98 -2.03 -1.40
CA ARG A 43 13.17 -1.80 -0.21
C ARG A 43 12.77 -0.34 -0.14
N SER A 44 11.59 -0.09 0.40
CA SER A 44 11.05 1.25 0.56
C SER A 44 11.94 2.14 1.44
N PRO A 45 12.23 3.39 1.01
CA PRO A 45 12.85 4.39 1.88
C PRO A 45 11.91 4.86 3.01
N LEU A 46 10.63 4.49 2.93
CA LEU A 46 9.59 4.82 3.89
C LEU A 46 9.16 3.62 4.73
N GLU A 47 9.91 2.51 4.71
CA GLU A 47 9.61 1.35 5.55
C GLU A 47 9.38 1.76 7.02
N GLY A 48 8.28 1.28 7.59
CA GLY A 48 7.89 1.60 8.95
C GLY A 48 7.35 3.01 9.14
N GLN A 49 7.29 3.86 8.10
CA GLN A 49 6.76 5.22 8.19
C GLN A 49 5.26 5.27 7.88
N PRO A 50 4.50 6.14 8.55
CA PRO A 50 3.11 6.37 8.20
C PRO A 50 3.01 7.24 6.93
N VAL A 51 2.16 6.84 6.00
CA VAL A 51 1.93 7.51 4.72
C VAL A 51 0.45 7.72 4.45
N ILE A 52 0.16 8.67 3.56
CA ILE A 52 -1.16 8.81 2.94
C ILE A 52 -0.96 8.74 1.43
N VAL A 53 -1.59 7.77 0.79
CA VAL A 53 -1.59 7.61 -0.67
C VAL A 53 -3.02 7.68 -1.20
N GLN A 54 -3.16 8.00 -2.48
CA GLN A 54 -4.46 8.01 -3.15
C GLN A 54 -4.28 7.46 -4.55
N GLY A 55 -5.17 6.55 -4.95
CA GLY A 55 -5.10 5.93 -6.26
C GLY A 55 -6.41 5.26 -6.64
N THR A 56 -6.39 4.59 -7.78
CA THR A 56 -7.47 3.76 -8.28
C THR A 56 -7.17 2.29 -7.98
N VAL A 57 -8.16 1.58 -7.44
CA VAL A 57 -8.07 0.14 -7.22
C VAL A 57 -8.00 -0.56 -8.57
N THR A 58 -6.96 -1.35 -8.80
CA THR A 58 -6.75 -2.10 -10.06
C THR A 58 -7.20 -3.56 -9.94
N GLY A 59 -7.20 -4.10 -8.72
CA GLY A 59 -7.73 -5.42 -8.41
C GLY A 59 -7.99 -5.58 -6.90
N ASN A 60 -9.13 -6.17 -6.54
CA ASN A 60 -9.46 -6.47 -5.16
C ASN A 60 -9.34 -7.98 -4.92
N PHE A 61 -8.41 -8.37 -4.05
CA PHE A 61 -8.08 -9.76 -3.72
C PHE A 61 -8.22 -10.01 -2.21
N THR A 62 -9.09 -9.28 -1.51
CA THR A 62 -9.25 -9.41 -0.05
C THR A 62 -9.66 -10.80 0.41
N GLU A 63 -10.33 -11.58 -0.44
CA GLU A 63 -10.75 -12.96 -0.14
C GLU A 63 -9.62 -13.98 -0.35
N GLY A 64 -8.55 -13.64 -1.08
CA GLY A 64 -7.41 -14.52 -1.37
C GLY A 64 -6.10 -14.02 -0.77
N LEU A 65 -5.58 -12.93 -1.30
CA LEU A 65 -4.31 -12.31 -0.86
C LEU A 65 -4.47 -11.44 0.39
N GLY A 66 -5.70 -11.25 0.89
CA GLY A 66 -5.96 -10.43 2.07
C GLY A 66 -5.86 -8.93 1.84
N GLY A 67 -5.78 -8.47 0.59
CA GLY A 67 -5.63 -7.05 0.26
C GLY A 67 -6.05 -6.69 -1.17
N PHE A 68 -5.70 -5.49 -1.60
CA PHE A 68 -6.02 -4.99 -2.94
C PHE A 68 -4.86 -4.18 -3.52
N PHE A 69 -4.78 -4.13 -4.84
CA PHE A 69 -3.80 -3.31 -5.55
C PHE A 69 -4.36 -1.91 -5.79
N LEU A 70 -3.53 -0.91 -5.51
CA LEU A 70 -3.82 0.51 -5.69
C LEU A 70 -2.75 1.11 -6.60
N GLN A 71 -3.17 1.84 -7.64
CA GLN A 71 -2.25 2.52 -8.55
C GLN A 71 -2.65 3.99 -8.70
N ASP A 72 -1.69 4.91 -8.65
CA ASP A 72 -1.94 6.34 -8.80
C ASP A 72 -1.67 6.83 -10.24
N GLY A 73 -1.59 8.15 -10.42
CA GLY A 73 -1.33 8.76 -11.74
C GLY A 73 0.13 8.71 -12.17
N GLY A 74 1.00 8.13 -11.33
CA GLY A 74 2.43 8.10 -11.44
C GLY A 74 3.13 9.40 -11.05
N ASP A 75 4.43 9.28 -10.80
CA ASP A 75 5.29 10.42 -10.43
C ASP A 75 6.31 10.83 -11.51
N GLY A 76 6.28 10.14 -12.66
CA GLY A 76 7.18 10.40 -13.80
C GLY A 76 8.56 9.77 -13.64
N ASP A 77 8.80 9.01 -12.59
CA ASP A 77 10.03 8.25 -12.40
C ASP A 77 9.88 6.79 -12.85
N ALA A 78 10.42 6.48 -14.03
CA ALA A 78 10.39 5.12 -14.57
C ALA A 78 11.17 4.09 -13.72
N LEU A 79 11.89 4.54 -12.69
CA LEU A 79 12.63 3.67 -11.79
C LEU A 79 11.85 3.27 -10.53
N THR A 80 10.61 3.73 -10.37
CA THR A 80 9.73 3.40 -9.24
C THR A 80 8.39 2.85 -9.75
N SER A 81 7.78 1.95 -8.98
CA SER A 81 6.41 1.51 -9.28
C SER A 81 5.38 2.54 -8.84
N ASP A 82 4.38 2.79 -9.68
CA ASP A 82 3.24 3.66 -9.37
C ASP A 82 2.09 2.91 -8.68
N ALA A 83 2.31 1.64 -8.33
CA ALA A 83 1.34 0.78 -7.68
C ALA A 83 1.87 0.17 -6.39
N ILE A 84 0.93 -0.21 -5.51
CA ILE A 84 1.25 -0.79 -4.21
C ILE A 84 0.14 -1.74 -3.77
N PHE A 85 0.53 -2.79 -3.04
CA PHE A 85 -0.41 -3.68 -2.38
C PHE A 85 -0.83 -3.10 -1.03
N VAL A 86 -2.12 -3.13 -0.75
CA VAL A 86 -2.71 -2.57 0.47
C VAL A 86 -3.44 -3.65 1.25
N VAL A 87 -3.02 -3.86 2.50
CA VAL A 87 -3.69 -4.73 3.47
C VAL A 87 -4.67 -3.88 4.29
N PRO A 88 -6.00 -4.00 4.09
CA PRO A 88 -6.98 -3.26 4.88
C PRO A 88 -7.03 -3.73 6.34
N PRO A 89 -7.55 -2.91 7.27
CA PRO A 89 -7.88 -3.38 8.61
C PRO A 89 -8.84 -4.57 8.55
N LYS A 90 -8.68 -5.56 9.42
CA LYS A 90 -9.61 -6.72 9.52
C LYS A 90 -11.06 -6.31 9.78
N THR A 91 -11.27 -5.14 10.36
CA THR A 91 -12.59 -4.54 10.65
C THR A 91 -13.20 -3.81 9.46
N SER A 92 -12.45 -3.64 8.35
CA SER A 92 -12.92 -2.95 7.16
C SER A 92 -14.10 -3.70 6.54
N LYS A 93 -15.18 -2.97 6.29
CA LYS A 93 -16.36 -3.47 5.56
C LYS A 93 -16.47 -2.89 4.14
N ALA A 94 -15.43 -2.19 3.70
CA ALA A 94 -15.43 -1.52 2.40
C ALA A 94 -15.44 -2.57 1.28
N ARG A 95 -16.47 -2.53 0.43
CA ARG A 95 -16.58 -3.38 -0.76
C ARG A 95 -15.94 -2.65 -1.95
N LEU A 96 -14.62 -2.69 -2.03
CA LEU A 96 -13.87 -2.06 -3.10
C LEU A 96 -14.00 -2.86 -4.41
N ARG A 97 -14.03 -2.16 -5.53
CA ARG A 97 -14.05 -2.70 -6.88
C ARG A 97 -12.94 -2.08 -7.70
N ALA A 98 -12.50 -2.79 -8.74
CA ALA A 98 -11.60 -2.19 -9.72
C ALA A 98 -12.25 -0.93 -10.32
N GLY A 99 -11.49 0.16 -10.41
CA GLY A 99 -11.97 1.48 -10.82
C GLY A 99 -12.37 2.41 -9.67
N ASP A 100 -12.53 1.91 -8.45
CA ASP A 100 -12.79 2.76 -7.28
C ASP A 100 -11.55 3.60 -6.97
N THR A 101 -11.71 4.91 -6.78
CA THR A 101 -10.65 5.76 -6.24
C THR A 101 -10.74 5.79 -4.72
N VAL A 102 -9.63 5.51 -4.04
CA VAL A 102 -9.55 5.53 -2.59
C VAL A 102 -8.34 6.32 -2.10
N ARG A 103 -8.47 6.86 -0.88
CA ARG A 103 -7.36 7.36 -0.07
C ARG A 103 -7.06 6.33 1.01
N VAL A 104 -5.79 5.99 1.15
CA VAL A 104 -5.29 5.04 2.14
C VAL A 104 -4.38 5.79 3.10
N GLU A 105 -4.69 5.67 4.39
CA GLU A 105 -3.79 6.07 5.48
C GLU A 105 -3.29 4.80 6.15
N GLY A 106 -1.98 4.66 6.30
CA GLY A 106 -1.39 3.44 6.82
C GLY A 106 0.12 3.55 7.00
N ARG A 107 0.77 2.40 7.23
CA ARG A 107 2.22 2.30 7.40
C ARG A 107 2.81 1.42 6.32
N VAL A 108 3.93 1.85 5.74
CA VAL A 108 4.67 1.04 4.76
C VAL A 108 5.39 -0.09 5.49
N PHE A 109 5.38 -1.27 4.89
CA PHE A 109 6.12 -2.44 5.34
C PHE A 109 6.60 -3.27 4.15
N GLU A 110 7.60 -4.10 4.39
CA GLU A 110 8.14 -5.05 3.42
C GLU A 110 7.56 -6.43 3.68
N ASP A 111 6.80 -6.97 2.73
CA ASP A 111 6.22 -8.31 2.83
C ASP A 111 7.18 -9.35 2.23
N ALA A 112 7.72 -10.24 3.06
CA ALA A 112 8.58 -11.34 2.60
C ALA A 112 7.79 -12.50 1.96
N GLY A 113 6.46 -12.42 1.90
CA GLY A 113 5.60 -13.47 1.38
C GLY A 113 5.75 -14.77 2.17
N ASP A 114 6.00 -15.88 1.48
CA ASP A 114 6.23 -17.19 2.09
C ASP A 114 7.71 -17.45 2.47
N GLY A 115 8.59 -16.46 2.27
CA GLY A 115 10.02 -16.53 2.56
C GLY A 115 10.83 -17.42 1.60
N LYS A 116 10.22 -17.96 0.54
CA LYS A 116 10.94 -18.74 -0.49
C LYS A 116 11.44 -17.88 -1.64
N SER A 117 10.82 -16.72 -1.86
CA SER A 117 11.24 -15.74 -2.85
C SER A 117 12.42 -14.91 -2.35
N VAL A 118 13.30 -14.50 -3.27
CA VAL A 118 14.34 -13.51 -2.99
C VAL A 118 13.72 -12.12 -3.10
N GLY A 119 13.75 -11.34 -2.03
CA GLY A 119 13.21 -9.98 -1.99
C GLY A 119 11.97 -9.83 -1.10
N THR A 120 11.40 -8.64 -1.10
CA THR A 120 10.18 -8.29 -0.37
C THR A 120 9.26 -7.46 -1.26
N LEU A 121 7.94 -7.53 -1.03
CA LEU A 121 6.95 -6.71 -1.70
C LEU A 121 6.69 -5.45 -0.85
N THR A 122 6.94 -4.27 -1.40
CA THR A 122 6.61 -3.03 -0.69
C THR A 122 5.09 -2.88 -0.59
N SER A 123 4.58 -2.76 0.64
CA SER A 123 3.14 -2.81 0.92
C SER A 123 2.71 -1.78 1.96
N ILE A 124 1.40 -1.48 2.02
CA ILE A 124 0.82 -0.62 3.07
C ILE A 124 -0.11 -1.43 3.96
N GLN A 125 0.19 -1.48 5.26
CA GLN A 125 -0.77 -1.87 6.28
C GLN A 125 -1.67 -0.67 6.55
N ALA A 126 -2.88 -0.70 5.99
CA ALA A 126 -3.82 0.40 6.12
C ALA A 126 -4.41 0.44 7.53
N GLU A 127 -4.45 1.63 8.11
CA GLU A 127 -5.26 1.97 9.29
C GLU A 127 -6.67 2.39 8.85
N ARG A 128 -6.78 2.98 7.66
CA ARG A 128 -8.01 3.54 7.13
C ARG A 128 -7.99 3.58 5.60
N VAL A 129 -9.10 3.16 5.00
CA VAL A 129 -9.35 3.25 3.57
C VAL A 129 -10.65 4.02 3.36
N GLN A 130 -10.60 5.10 2.59
CA GLN A 130 -11.74 5.98 2.34
C GLN A 130 -11.99 6.12 0.83
N PRO A 131 -13.21 5.85 0.35
CA PRO A 131 -13.59 6.20 -1.01
C PRO A 131 -13.45 7.71 -1.25
N VAL A 132 -12.83 8.07 -2.37
CA VAL A 132 -12.73 9.44 -2.84
C VAL A 132 -13.71 9.60 -3.99
N LYS A 133 -14.73 10.45 -3.80
CA LYS A 133 -15.60 10.83 -4.91
C LYS A 133 -14.85 11.79 -5.82
N LEU A 134 -14.30 11.27 -6.91
CA LEU A 134 -13.82 12.11 -8.00
C LEU A 134 -14.98 12.44 -8.94
N PRO A 135 -15.00 13.63 -9.56
CA PRO A 135 -16.00 13.99 -10.57
C PRO A 135 -16.03 13.02 -11.75
N LYS A 136 -14.91 12.35 -12.01
CA LYS A 136 -14.73 11.31 -13.01
C LYS A 136 -13.79 10.25 -12.44
N ALA A 137 -14.13 8.97 -12.63
CA ALA A 137 -13.20 7.89 -12.33
C ALA A 137 -11.91 8.08 -13.15
N VAL A 138 -10.75 7.92 -12.53
CA VAL A 138 -9.45 8.01 -13.22
C VAL A 138 -9.10 6.60 -13.69
N PRO A 139 -9.23 6.29 -14.98
CA PRO A 139 -8.91 4.96 -15.48
C PRO A 139 -7.40 4.75 -15.40
N VAL A 140 -6.99 3.60 -14.87
CA VAL A 140 -5.60 3.14 -14.94
C VAL A 140 -5.40 2.48 -16.29
N ILE A 141 -4.74 3.20 -17.19
CA ILE A 141 -4.32 2.67 -18.49
C ILE A 141 -3.19 1.67 -18.20
N PRO A 142 -3.31 0.41 -18.64
CA PRO A 142 -2.28 -0.58 -18.38
C PRO A 142 -1.02 -0.24 -19.16
N LEU A 143 0.14 -0.43 -18.54
CA LEU A 143 1.42 -0.37 -19.24
C LEU A 143 1.55 -1.58 -20.16
N VAL A 144 1.77 -1.35 -21.45
CA VAL A 144 1.88 -2.43 -22.44
C VAL A 144 3.32 -2.91 -22.52
N LEU A 145 3.52 -4.21 -22.32
CA LEU A 145 4.81 -4.89 -22.43
C LEU A 145 4.81 -5.74 -23.69
N THR A 146 5.71 -5.45 -24.62
CA THR A 146 5.92 -6.24 -25.85
C THR A 146 7.14 -7.17 -25.75
N ALA A 147 7.90 -7.06 -24.67
CA ALA A 147 9.11 -7.79 -24.35
C ALA A 147 9.28 -7.85 -22.82
N PRO A 148 10.11 -8.75 -22.27
CA PRO A 148 10.44 -8.72 -20.85
C PRO A 148 11.16 -7.41 -20.50
N PRO A 149 10.79 -6.73 -19.39
CA PRO A 149 11.53 -5.57 -18.92
C PRO A 149 12.89 -5.99 -18.35
N ASP A 150 13.85 -5.06 -18.35
CA ASP A 150 15.17 -5.28 -17.74
C ASP A 150 15.08 -5.55 -16.23
N ARG A 151 14.11 -4.92 -15.57
CA ARG A 151 13.81 -5.09 -14.15
C ARG A 151 12.30 -5.21 -13.95
N TRP A 152 11.86 -6.28 -13.29
CA TRP A 152 10.43 -6.47 -12.96
C TRP A 152 9.99 -5.62 -11.78
N GLU A 153 10.91 -5.26 -10.89
CA GLU A 153 10.67 -4.46 -9.69
C GLU A 153 9.97 -3.11 -9.97
N VAL A 154 10.30 -2.43 -11.08
CA VAL A 154 9.63 -1.16 -11.43
C VAL A 154 8.15 -1.32 -11.74
N LEU A 155 7.72 -2.54 -12.00
CA LEU A 155 6.34 -2.85 -12.35
C LEU A 155 5.61 -3.54 -11.19
N GLU A 156 6.22 -3.59 -10.00
CA GLU A 156 5.66 -4.25 -8.82
C GLU A 156 4.23 -3.76 -8.54
N GLY A 157 3.26 -4.67 -8.61
CA GLY A 157 1.84 -4.36 -8.39
C GLY A 157 1.17 -3.50 -9.47
N MET A 158 1.90 -3.03 -10.48
CA MET A 158 1.34 -2.21 -11.56
C MET A 158 0.42 -3.03 -12.45
N ARG A 159 -0.63 -2.39 -12.93
CA ARG A 159 -1.49 -2.96 -13.95
C ARG A 159 -0.77 -2.92 -15.30
N VAL A 160 -0.34 -4.09 -15.75
CA VAL A 160 0.31 -4.28 -17.05
C VAL A 160 -0.59 -5.05 -18.03
N MET A 161 -0.29 -4.93 -19.31
CA MET A 161 -0.82 -5.77 -20.38
C MET A 161 0.36 -6.32 -21.16
N ILE A 162 0.45 -7.64 -21.32
CA ILE A 162 1.49 -8.24 -22.16
C ILE A 162 0.92 -8.40 -23.56
N ASP A 163 1.46 -7.65 -24.51
CA ASP A 163 1.13 -7.72 -25.95
C ASP A 163 2.28 -8.40 -26.69
N ALA A 164 2.50 -9.65 -26.33
CA ALA A 164 3.52 -10.51 -26.92
C ALA A 164 3.09 -11.99 -26.78
N PRO A 165 3.56 -12.87 -27.67
CA PRO A 165 3.36 -14.31 -27.49
C PRO A 165 4.02 -14.79 -26.19
N LEU A 166 3.24 -15.51 -25.37
CA LEU A 166 3.71 -16.18 -24.17
C LEU A 166 3.56 -17.68 -24.32
N SER A 167 4.55 -18.43 -23.84
CA SER A 167 4.44 -19.88 -23.64
C SER A 167 4.07 -20.17 -22.19
N LEU A 168 3.04 -20.98 -21.97
CA LEU A 168 2.68 -21.44 -20.62
C LEU A 168 3.57 -22.62 -20.23
N ASN A 169 4.18 -22.56 -19.05
CA ASN A 169 5.15 -23.54 -18.58
C ASN A 169 4.62 -24.43 -17.44
N GLY A 170 3.44 -24.12 -16.90
CA GLY A 170 2.78 -24.93 -15.88
C GLY A 170 1.88 -24.11 -14.98
N THR A 171 1.08 -24.80 -14.16
CA THR A 171 0.20 -24.19 -13.17
C THR A 171 0.44 -24.84 -11.80
N ASP A 172 0.74 -24.04 -10.78
CA ASP A 172 0.73 -24.48 -9.40
C ASP A 172 -0.69 -24.32 -8.83
N ALA A 173 -1.45 -25.42 -8.83
CA ALA A 173 -2.83 -25.44 -8.37
C ALA A 173 -2.99 -25.16 -6.86
N ARG A 174 -1.91 -25.24 -6.06
CA ARG A 174 -1.96 -24.91 -4.63
C ARG A 174 -2.16 -23.42 -4.39
N TYR A 175 -1.57 -22.60 -5.25
CA TYR A 175 -1.59 -21.14 -5.17
C TYR A 175 -2.40 -20.49 -6.31
N GLY A 176 -2.88 -21.30 -7.28
CA GLY A 176 -3.60 -20.80 -8.45
C GLY A 176 -2.70 -20.02 -9.42
N GLU A 177 -1.39 -20.27 -9.38
CA GLU A 177 -0.39 -19.54 -10.16
C GLU A 177 -0.12 -20.24 -11.47
N THR A 178 0.02 -19.48 -12.56
CA THR A 178 0.43 -20.01 -13.86
C THR A 178 1.72 -19.34 -14.30
N SER A 179 2.74 -20.13 -14.62
CA SER A 179 4.02 -19.62 -15.11
C SER A 179 3.98 -19.48 -16.63
N ALA A 180 4.50 -18.35 -17.12
CA ALA A 180 4.60 -18.06 -18.53
C ALA A 180 5.98 -17.48 -18.87
N SER A 181 6.43 -17.65 -20.10
CA SER A 181 7.72 -17.15 -20.59
C SER A 181 7.59 -16.44 -21.92
N PHE A 182 8.44 -15.42 -22.10
CA PHE A 182 8.76 -14.86 -23.40
C PHE A 182 9.71 -15.78 -24.16
N GLY A 183 9.70 -15.73 -25.49
CA GLY A 183 10.70 -16.40 -26.34
C GLY A 183 10.56 -17.92 -26.49
N GLY A 184 9.43 -18.51 -26.04
CA GLY A 184 9.14 -19.93 -26.19
C GLY A 184 9.11 -20.69 -24.87
N ARG A 185 8.93 -22.02 -24.96
CA ARG A 185 8.87 -22.93 -23.81
C ARG A 185 10.18 -22.91 -23.01
N LEU A 186 10.07 -22.86 -21.68
CA LEU A 186 11.21 -23.09 -20.80
C LEU A 186 11.57 -24.57 -20.78
N TRP A 187 12.84 -24.87 -20.99
CA TRP A 187 13.37 -26.23 -20.95
C TRP A 187 14.06 -26.49 -19.62
N THR A 188 13.77 -27.63 -19.01
CA THR A 188 14.56 -28.14 -17.89
C THR A 188 15.86 -28.76 -18.42
N PRO A 189 16.96 -28.76 -17.64
CA PRO A 189 18.28 -29.22 -18.12
C PRO A 189 18.29 -30.63 -18.73
N THR A 190 17.37 -31.50 -18.32
CA THR A 190 17.27 -32.89 -18.80
C THR A 190 16.50 -33.06 -20.11
N GLU A 191 15.86 -32.02 -20.64
CA GLU A 191 14.99 -32.11 -21.83
C GLU A 191 15.71 -31.73 -23.15
N ILE A 192 16.93 -31.20 -23.07
CA ILE A 192 17.75 -30.89 -24.25
C ILE A 192 18.99 -31.78 -24.21
N ALA A 193 19.09 -32.73 -25.15
CA ALA A 193 20.36 -33.41 -25.43
C ALA A 193 21.21 -32.54 -26.37
N ALA A 194 22.49 -32.38 -26.04
CA ALA A 194 23.47 -31.74 -26.91
C ALA A 194 23.78 -32.59 -28.15
#